data_AF-A0A7R9KD66-F1
#
_entry.id   AF-A0A7R9KD66-F1
#
_cell.length_a   1.000
_cell.length_b   1.000
_cell.length_c   1.000
_cell.angle_alpha   90.00
_cell.angle_beta   90.00
_cell.angle_gamma   90.00
#
_symmetry.space_group_name_H-M   'P 1'
#
loop_
_entity.id
_entity.type
_entity.pdbx_description
1 polymer ?
#
loop_
_entity_poly.entity_id
_entity_poly.type
_entity_poly.pdbx_seq_one_letter_code
_entity_poly.pdbx_strand_id
1 'polypeptide(L)'
;MGGNADEGTLFLHQIRPKQFPLDTDPNITAADVRQILREMATGLPEVSDRMLDQIIGITPTTGVNISAVELRHRLTTIIGDFLFKCPVVVFADALQEWPNGTDVYMYYFTQRSGRLPEWVGSSHFEEVQYVFGLPLRYPNDYDVEHRVFSLQLIKTWTHFATTGKMLPQMGINWPKYSSESGGQHMFYN
;
A
#
# COMPACT_ATOMS: atom_id res chain seq x y z
N MET A 1 -6.44 -6.43 -9.53
CA MET A 1 -6.46 -6.03 -8.11
C MET A 1 -5.05 -5.66 -7.67
N GLY A 2 -4.87 -5.04 -6.51
CA GLY A 2 -3.56 -4.57 -6.09
C GLY A 2 -3.64 -3.73 -4.84
N GLY A 3 -2.52 -3.09 -4.50
CA GLY A 3 -2.42 -2.14 -3.41
C GLY A 3 -1.27 -1.17 -3.63
N ASN A 4 -1.24 -0.13 -2.81
CA ASN A 4 -0.25 0.93 -2.86
C ASN A 4 0.93 0.62 -1.94
N ALA A 5 2.06 1.32 -2.11
CA ALA A 5 3.24 1.04 -1.31
C ALA A 5 3.03 1.30 0.19
N ASP A 6 2.30 2.35 0.53
CA ASP A 6 2.21 2.90 1.88
C ASP A 6 0.75 2.93 2.40
N GLU A 7 0.00 1.85 2.18
CA GLU A 7 -1.43 1.74 2.54
C GLU A 7 -1.78 2.16 3.99
N GLY A 8 -0.88 1.90 4.94
CA GLY A 8 -1.14 2.15 6.36
C GLY A 8 -0.98 3.60 6.83
N THR A 9 -0.38 4.50 6.02
CA THR A 9 0.02 5.84 6.49
C THR A 9 -1.18 6.75 6.78
N LEU A 10 -2.14 6.84 5.86
CA LEU A 10 -3.33 7.68 6.05
C LEU A 10 -4.28 7.13 7.11
N PHE A 11 -4.31 5.81 7.32
CA PHE A 11 -5.10 5.21 8.39
C PHE A 11 -4.66 5.73 9.76
N LEU A 12 -3.35 5.81 10.01
CA LEU A 12 -2.80 6.38 11.25
C LEU A 12 -3.16 7.85 11.43
N HIS A 13 -3.13 8.64 10.36
CA HIS A 13 -3.62 10.03 10.40
C HIS A 13 -5.10 10.09 10.78
N GLN A 14 -5.94 9.23 10.21
CA GLN A 14 -7.38 9.21 10.48
C GLN A 14 -7.70 8.90 11.95
N ILE A 15 -6.98 7.94 12.57
CA ILE A 15 -7.23 7.55 13.96
C ILE A 15 -6.49 8.42 14.98
N ARG A 16 -5.35 9.02 14.59
CA ARG A 16 -4.46 9.78 15.48
C ARG A 16 -3.86 11.00 14.78
N PRO A 17 -4.69 11.97 14.34
CA PRO A 17 -4.23 13.08 13.49
C PRO A 17 -3.20 14.01 14.16
N LYS A 18 -3.22 14.11 15.49
CA LYS A 18 -2.22 14.89 16.24
C LYS A 18 -0.86 14.21 16.32
N GLN A 19 -0.84 12.88 16.34
CA GLN A 19 0.40 12.10 16.40
C GLN A 19 0.96 11.85 14.99
N PHE A 20 0.10 11.79 13.99
CA PHE A 20 0.44 11.60 12.58
C PHE A 20 -0.11 12.75 11.72
N PRO A 21 0.41 13.97 11.86
CA PRO A 21 -0.09 15.13 11.13
C PRO A 21 0.37 15.13 9.66
N LEU A 22 -0.37 15.82 8.79
CA LEU A 22 -0.06 15.94 7.35
C LEU A 22 0.74 17.21 7.01
N ASP A 23 1.37 17.84 7.99
CA ASP A 23 2.20 19.04 7.82
C ASP A 23 3.65 18.88 8.30
N THR A 24 3.92 17.83 9.08
CA THR A 24 5.21 17.57 9.73
C THR A 24 5.47 16.07 9.84
N ASP A 25 6.75 15.70 9.99
CA ASP A 25 7.14 14.31 10.16
C ASP A 25 6.77 13.78 11.56
N PRO A 26 5.99 12.69 11.66
CA PRO A 26 5.63 12.10 12.93
C PRO A 26 6.86 11.57 13.67
N ASN A 27 7.09 12.08 14.88
CA ASN A 27 8.11 11.56 15.77
C ASN A 27 7.48 10.62 16.80
N ILE A 28 7.71 9.31 16.64
CA ILE A 28 7.10 8.27 17.47
C ILE A 28 8.15 7.44 18.20
N THR A 29 7.75 6.91 19.35
CA THR A 29 8.56 6.03 20.19
C THR A 29 8.07 4.59 20.14
N ALA A 30 8.88 3.65 20.63
CA ALA A 30 8.45 2.26 20.77
C ALA A 30 7.27 2.10 21.76
N ALA A 31 7.10 3.03 22.70
CA ALA A 31 5.94 3.05 23.59
C ALA A 31 4.66 3.44 22.83
N ASP A 32 4.76 4.41 21.92
CA ASP A 32 3.66 4.81 21.04
C ASP A 32 3.21 3.65 20.16
N VAL A 33 4.15 2.95 19.51
CA VAL A 33 3.87 1.76 18.69
C VAL A 33 3.12 0.70 19.50
N ARG A 34 3.59 0.41 20.72
CA ARG A 34 2.91 -0.52 21.66
C ARG A 34 1.48 -0.11 21.96
N GLN A 35 1.26 1.17 22.22
CA GLN A 35 -0.06 1.68 22.51
C GLN A 35 -0.98 1.57 21.28
N ILE A 36 -0.50 1.97 20.10
CA ILE A 36 -1.26 1.94 18.84
C ILE A 36 -1.75 0.53 18.54
N LEU A 37 -0.85 -0.45 18.56
CA LEU A 37 -1.19 -1.84 18.20
C LEU A 37 -2.15 -2.48 19.19
N ARG A 38 -2.01 -2.20 20.49
CA ARG A 38 -2.95 -2.69 21.51
C ARG A 38 -4.34 -2.12 21.32
N GLU A 39 -4.45 -0.83 20.99
CA GLU A 39 -5.74 -0.20 20.72
C GLU A 39 -6.36 -0.73 19.41
N MET A 40 -5.55 -0.90 18.35
CA MET A 40 -6.03 -1.45 17.07
C MET A 40 -6.47 -2.91 17.17
N ALA A 41 -5.78 -3.73 17.98
CA ALA A 41 -6.13 -5.13 18.21
C ALA A 41 -6.94 -5.33 19.51
N THR A 42 -7.76 -4.34 19.89
CA THR A 42 -8.60 -4.47 21.09
C THR A 42 -9.51 -5.71 20.97
N GLY A 43 -9.41 -6.62 21.96
CA GLY A 43 -10.12 -7.90 21.93
C GLY A 43 -9.38 -9.05 21.22
N LEU A 44 -8.20 -8.78 20.63
CA LEU A 44 -7.33 -9.73 19.94
C LEU A 44 -5.86 -9.60 20.41
N PRO A 45 -5.56 -9.82 21.70
CA PRO A 45 -4.23 -9.57 22.26
C PRO A 45 -3.10 -10.35 21.56
N GLU A 46 -3.38 -11.59 21.16
CA GLU A 46 -2.45 -12.44 20.39
C GLU A 46 -2.02 -11.81 19.06
N VAL A 47 -2.91 -11.03 18.42
CA VAL A 47 -2.61 -10.33 17.17
C VAL A 47 -1.67 -9.16 17.45
N SER A 48 -1.96 -8.35 18.48
CA SER A 48 -1.05 -7.26 18.86
C SER A 48 0.33 -7.75 19.26
N ASP A 49 0.43 -8.86 20.00
CA ASP A 49 1.71 -9.38 20.47
C ASP A 49 2.55 -9.89 19.28
N ARG A 50 1.95 -10.60 18.33
CA ARG A 50 2.64 -10.99 17.09
C ARG A 50 3.08 -9.80 16.24
N MET A 51 2.24 -8.78 16.11
CA MET A 51 2.60 -7.56 15.39
C MET A 51 3.77 -6.83 16.08
N LEU A 52 3.76 -6.80 17.41
CA LEU A 52 4.83 -6.22 18.20
C LEU A 52 6.15 -6.97 18.04
N ASP A 53 6.11 -8.30 18.04
CA ASP A 53 7.27 -9.13 17.79
C ASP A 53 7.86 -8.87 16.40
N GLN A 54 7.02 -8.67 15.38
CA GLN A 54 7.49 -8.36 14.02
C GLN A 54 8.06 -6.94 13.89
N ILE A 55 7.46 -5.93 14.53
CA ILE A 55 7.93 -4.54 14.43
C ILE A 55 9.18 -4.31 15.29
N ILE A 56 9.13 -4.72 16.54
CA ILE A 56 10.13 -4.36 17.54
C ILE A 56 11.22 -5.45 17.62
N GLY A 57 10.90 -6.70 17.28
CA GLY A 57 11.87 -7.79 17.20
C GLY A 57 12.55 -8.08 18.53
N ILE A 58 12.04 -9.03 19.31
CA ILE A 58 12.74 -9.66 20.45
C ILE A 58 13.35 -8.67 21.47
N THR A 59 12.53 -8.35 22.48
CA THR A 59 12.85 -7.90 23.86
C THR A 59 13.79 -6.69 24.10
N PRO A 60 13.66 -6.00 25.26
CA PRO A 60 14.53 -4.88 25.69
C PRO A 60 16.04 -5.19 25.78
N THR A 61 16.46 -6.41 25.45
CA THR A 61 17.79 -6.97 25.68
C THR A 61 18.77 -6.78 24.53
N THR A 62 18.33 -6.31 23.35
CA THR A 62 19.22 -6.16 22.18
C THR A 62 19.90 -4.79 22.09
N GLY A 63 19.54 -3.81 22.93
CA GLY A 63 20.20 -2.50 22.94
C GLY A 63 20.08 -1.70 21.63
N VAL A 64 19.23 -2.13 20.69
CA VAL A 64 19.05 -1.46 19.40
C VAL A 64 18.15 -0.24 19.60
N ASN A 65 18.73 0.95 19.42
CA ASN A 65 17.97 2.19 19.36
C ASN A 65 17.34 2.33 17.97
N ILE A 66 16.07 1.93 17.83
CA ILE A 66 15.32 2.07 16.58
C ILE A 66 14.92 3.54 16.41
N SER A 67 15.27 4.15 15.28
CA SER A 67 14.91 5.55 15.00
C SER A 67 13.39 5.72 14.85
N ALA A 68 12.89 6.94 15.09
CA ALA A 68 11.48 7.25 14.88
C ALA A 68 11.02 6.98 13.44
N VAL A 69 11.90 7.23 12.45
CA VAL A 69 11.63 6.95 11.03
C VAL A 69 11.44 5.46 10.79
N GLU A 70 12.33 4.63 11.33
CA GLU A 70 12.25 3.17 11.20
C GLU A 70 11.03 2.60 11.95
N LEU A 71 10.74 3.09 13.16
CA LEU A 71 9.53 2.71 13.89
C LEU A 71 8.27 3.06 13.10
N ARG A 72 8.22 4.27 12.53
CA ARG A 72 7.09 4.73 11.71
C ARG A 72 6.93 3.85 10.49
N HIS A 73 8.02 3.59 9.76
CA HIS A 73 7.98 2.74 8.57
C HIS A 73 7.46 1.33 8.90
N ARG A 74 8.00 0.67 9.93
CA ARG A 74 7.54 -0.67 10.34
C ARG A 74 6.08 -0.69 10.77
N LEU A 75 5.64 0.32 11.53
CA LEU A 75 4.26 0.46 11.97
C LEU A 75 3.32 0.64 10.78
N THR A 76 3.63 1.54 9.85
CA THR A 76 2.79 1.78 8.67
C THR A 76 2.75 0.57 7.74
N THR A 77 3.88 -0.14 7.61
CA THR A 77 3.97 -1.39 6.83
C THR A 77 3.07 -2.46 7.43
N ILE A 78 3.16 -2.76 8.73
CA ILE A 78 2.33 -3.83 9.31
C ILE A 78 0.84 -3.51 9.23
N ILE A 79 0.48 -2.24 9.42
CA ILE A 79 -0.93 -1.81 9.34
C ILE A 79 -1.42 -1.94 7.89
N GLY A 80 -0.62 -1.50 6.92
CA GLY A 80 -0.93 -1.63 5.50
C GLY A 80 -1.05 -3.09 5.05
N ASP A 81 -0.14 -3.94 5.52
CA ASP A 81 -0.15 -5.37 5.23
C ASP A 81 -1.38 -6.04 5.82
N PHE A 82 -1.66 -5.79 7.10
CA PHE A 82 -2.77 -6.41 7.83
C PHE A 82 -4.14 -5.96 7.31
N LEU A 83 -4.34 -4.67 7.06
CA LEU A 83 -5.64 -4.13 6.68
C LEU A 83 -5.93 -4.24 5.18
N PHE A 84 -4.91 -4.23 4.32
CA PHE A 84 -5.10 -4.09 2.87
C PHE A 84 -4.35 -5.14 2.05
N LYS A 85 -3.02 -5.17 2.09
CA LYS A 85 -2.23 -5.97 1.13
C LYS A 85 -2.40 -7.47 1.32
N CYS A 86 -2.26 -8.00 2.54
CA CYS A 86 -2.43 -9.43 2.80
C CYS A 86 -3.86 -9.92 2.52
N PRO A 87 -4.93 -9.22 2.95
CA PRO A 87 -6.30 -9.56 2.56
C PRO A 87 -6.51 -9.60 1.03
N VAL A 88 -5.92 -8.68 0.27
CA VAL A 88 -5.97 -8.68 -1.20
C VAL A 88 -5.30 -9.93 -1.77
N VAL A 89 -4.14 -10.33 -1.25
CA VAL A 89 -3.44 -11.56 -1.68
C VAL A 89 -4.28 -12.81 -1.38
N VAL A 90 -4.81 -12.93 -0.15
CA VAL A 90 -5.69 -14.05 0.24
C VAL A 90 -6.93 -14.11 -0.64
N PHE A 91 -7.50 -12.95 -0.98
CA PHE A 91 -8.63 -12.89 -1.89
C PHE A 91 -8.26 -13.29 -3.32
N ALA A 92 -7.06 -12.91 -3.79
CA ALA A 92 -6.54 -13.33 -5.09
C ALA A 92 -6.38 -14.85 -5.17
N ASP A 93 -5.82 -15.49 -4.13
CA ASP A 93 -5.70 -16.94 -4.02
C ASP A 93 -7.07 -17.62 -4.11
N ALA A 94 -8.05 -17.14 -3.33
CA ALA A 94 -9.40 -17.69 -3.34
C ALA A 94 -10.10 -17.58 -4.71
N LEU A 95 -9.84 -16.51 -5.48
CA LEU A 95 -10.37 -16.34 -6.83
C LEU A 95 -9.76 -17.32 -7.83
N GLN A 96 -8.49 -17.72 -7.65
CA GLN A 96 -7.85 -18.73 -8.48
C GLN A 96 -8.36 -20.14 -8.20
N GLU A 97 -8.62 -20.45 -6.93
CA GLU A 97 -9.15 -21.74 -6.49
C GLU A 97 -10.65 -21.90 -6.78
N TRP A 98 -11.34 -20.82 -7.16
CA TRP A 98 -12.76 -20.85 -7.51
C TRP A 98 -13.04 -21.82 -8.68
N PRO A 99 -14.21 -22.51 -8.71
CA PRO A 99 -14.56 -23.38 -9.82
C PRO A 99 -14.42 -22.69 -11.19
N ASN A 100 -13.65 -23.31 -12.08
CA ASN A 100 -13.21 -22.83 -13.41
C ASN A 100 -12.03 -21.84 -13.43
N GLY A 101 -11.51 -21.43 -12.27
CA GLY A 101 -10.36 -20.52 -12.14
C GLY A 101 -10.64 -19.10 -12.66
N THR A 102 -10.31 -18.09 -11.86
CA THR A 102 -10.39 -16.70 -12.31
C THR A 102 -9.01 -16.21 -12.74
N ASP A 103 -8.92 -15.63 -13.94
CA ASP A 103 -7.72 -14.89 -14.35
C ASP A 103 -7.57 -13.64 -13.47
N VAL A 104 -6.60 -13.68 -12.55
CA VAL A 104 -6.29 -12.56 -11.67
C VAL A 104 -5.04 -11.84 -12.17
N TYR A 105 -5.06 -10.52 -12.14
CA TYR A 105 -3.88 -9.67 -12.40
C TYR A 105 -3.64 -8.78 -11.18
N MET A 106 -2.40 -8.77 -10.69
CA MET A 106 -1.99 -8.00 -9.52
C MET A 106 -1.11 -6.82 -9.91
N TYR A 107 -1.32 -5.66 -9.27
CA TYR A 107 -0.47 -4.47 -9.38
C TYR A 107 0.04 -4.01 -8.02
N TYR A 108 1.19 -3.34 -8.03
CA TYR A 108 1.72 -2.63 -6.88
C TYR A 108 2.01 -1.18 -7.28
N PHE A 109 1.32 -0.24 -6.64
CA PHE A 109 1.36 1.17 -7.00
C PHE A 109 2.32 1.94 -6.10
N THR A 110 3.32 2.61 -6.70
CA THR A 110 4.39 3.30 -5.96
C THR A 110 4.48 4.79 -6.26
N GLN A 111 3.69 5.29 -7.20
CA GLN A 111 3.75 6.68 -7.63
C GLN A 111 3.22 7.64 -6.55
N ARG A 112 3.98 8.71 -6.29
CA ARG A 112 3.58 9.79 -5.40
C ARG A 112 3.20 11.02 -6.20
N SER A 113 2.12 11.71 -5.84
CA SER A 113 1.72 13.01 -6.43
C SER A 113 2.51 14.21 -5.90
N GLY A 114 3.27 14.04 -4.81
CA GLY A 114 4.00 15.13 -4.14
C GLY A 114 3.12 16.11 -3.36
N ARG A 115 1.81 15.84 -3.23
CA ARG A 115 0.86 16.72 -2.55
C ARG A 115 0.80 16.52 -1.03
N LEU A 116 1.25 15.36 -0.56
CA LEU A 116 1.32 14.99 0.85
C LEU A 116 2.78 14.95 1.32
N PRO A 117 3.04 15.09 2.64
CA PRO A 117 4.39 15.00 3.19
C PRO A 117 5.09 13.70 2.80
N GLU A 118 6.42 13.75 2.81
CA GLU A 118 7.24 12.62 2.41
C GLU A 118 6.97 11.34 3.21
N TRP A 119 6.68 11.50 4.49
CA TRP A 119 6.38 10.39 5.38
C TRP A 119 5.16 9.56 4.97
N VAL A 120 4.21 10.16 4.23
CA VAL A 120 2.95 9.52 3.81
C VAL A 120 3.16 8.56 2.64
N GLY A 121 4.19 8.80 1.82
CA GLY A 121 4.55 7.94 0.70
C GLY A 121 3.45 7.85 -0.38
N SER A 122 3.34 6.69 -1.01
CA SER A 122 2.24 6.34 -1.92
C SER A 122 1.11 5.72 -1.11
N SER A 123 0.33 6.57 -0.44
CA SER A 123 -0.68 6.16 0.53
C SER A 123 -1.91 5.51 -0.07
N HIS A 124 -2.78 4.99 0.78
CA HIS A 124 -4.13 4.56 0.40
C HIS A 124 -4.86 5.62 -0.44
N PHE A 125 -5.54 5.20 -1.51
CA PHE A 125 -6.23 6.04 -2.51
C PHE A 125 -5.35 6.92 -3.41
N GLU A 126 -4.02 6.92 -3.27
CA GLU A 126 -3.14 7.72 -4.11
C GLU A 126 -3.28 7.39 -5.60
N GLU A 127 -3.57 6.14 -5.95
CA GLU A 127 -3.77 5.63 -7.30
C GLU A 127 -5.08 6.08 -7.95
N VAL A 128 -6.12 6.33 -7.14
CA VAL A 128 -7.47 6.68 -7.64
C VAL A 128 -7.43 7.93 -8.50
N GLN A 129 -6.68 8.95 -8.09
CA GLN A 129 -6.58 10.19 -8.86
C GLN A 129 -6.01 9.95 -10.27
N TYR A 130 -5.08 8.99 -10.42
CA TYR A 130 -4.47 8.67 -11.71
C TYR A 130 -5.40 7.80 -12.55
N VAL A 131 -6.06 6.82 -11.94
CA VAL A 131 -7.03 5.94 -12.61
C VAL A 131 -8.20 6.74 -13.19
N PHE A 132 -8.66 7.78 -12.49
CA PHE A 132 -9.77 8.62 -12.94
C PHE A 132 -9.35 9.91 -13.68
N GLY A 133 -8.06 10.08 -13.96
CA GLY A 133 -7.60 11.14 -14.86
C GLY A 133 -7.54 12.54 -14.24
N LEU A 134 -7.39 12.66 -12.93
CA LEU A 134 -7.23 13.96 -12.27
C LEU A 134 -6.04 14.75 -12.85
N PRO A 135 -4.86 14.13 -13.15
CA PRO A 135 -3.77 14.81 -13.84
C PRO A 135 -4.13 15.34 -15.23
N LEU A 136 -5.00 14.66 -15.96
CA LEU A 136 -5.45 15.09 -17.28
C LEU A 136 -6.51 16.20 -17.19
N ARG A 137 -7.36 16.15 -16.16
CA ARG A 137 -8.44 17.13 -15.93
C ARG A 137 -7.90 18.49 -15.44
N TYR A 138 -6.83 18.47 -14.65
CA TYR A 138 -6.18 19.66 -14.08
C TYR A 138 -4.68 19.69 -14.42
N PRO A 139 -4.33 19.88 -15.71
CA PRO A 139 -2.95 19.69 -16.18
C PRO A 139 -1.94 20.71 -15.65
N ASN A 140 -2.40 21.80 -15.02
CA ASN A 140 -1.54 22.81 -14.40
C ASN A 140 -1.12 22.42 -12.97
N ASP A 141 -1.81 21.46 -12.36
CA ASP A 141 -1.55 21.03 -10.98
C ASP A 141 -0.67 19.77 -10.92
N TYR A 142 -0.14 19.34 -12.08
CA TYR A 142 0.64 18.11 -12.26
C TYR A 142 1.69 18.26 -13.34
N ASP A 143 2.86 17.67 -13.09
CA ASP A 143 3.93 17.58 -14.07
C ASP A 143 3.56 16.72 -15.28
N VAL A 144 4.36 16.81 -16.35
CA VAL A 144 4.13 16.06 -17.60
C VAL A 144 4.11 14.56 -17.32
N GLU A 145 5.01 14.10 -16.46
CA GLU A 145 5.23 12.72 -16.07
C GLU A 145 3.96 12.12 -15.46
N HIS A 146 3.34 12.81 -14.50
CA HIS A 146 2.07 12.38 -13.88
C HIS A 146 0.91 12.29 -14.88
N ARG A 147 0.89 13.17 -15.89
CA ARG A 147 -0.14 13.16 -16.94
C ARG A 147 0.04 11.98 -17.88
N VAL A 148 1.27 11.73 -18.32
CA VAL A 148 1.62 10.58 -19.16
C VAL A 148 1.28 9.28 -18.43
N PHE A 149 1.67 9.19 -17.16
CA PHE A 149 1.40 8.03 -16.31
C PHE A 149 -0.10 7.81 -16.09
N SER A 150 -0.87 8.85 -15.79
CA SER A 150 -2.35 8.76 -15.67
C SER A 150 -3.00 8.28 -16.97
N LEU A 151 -2.55 8.80 -18.12
CA LEU A 151 -3.06 8.36 -19.43
C LEU A 151 -2.76 6.87 -19.68
N GLN A 152 -1.57 6.40 -19.30
CA GLN A 152 -1.19 5.00 -19.41
C GLN A 152 -2.03 4.09 -18.50
N LEU A 153 -2.30 4.51 -17.27
CA LEU A 153 -3.19 3.81 -16.35
C LEU A 153 -4.62 3.72 -16.89
N ILE A 154 -5.19 4.83 -17.36
CA ILE A 154 -6.54 4.85 -17.95
C ILE A 154 -6.64 3.89 -19.13
N LYS A 155 -5.66 3.91 -20.04
CA LYS A 155 -5.61 2.97 -21.17
C LYS A 155 -5.57 1.52 -20.69
N THR A 156 -4.77 1.23 -19.69
CA THR A 156 -4.60 -0.11 -19.13
C THR A 156 -5.90 -0.62 -18.51
N TRP A 157 -6.54 0.19 -17.68
CA TRP A 157 -7.82 -0.15 -17.06
C TRP A 157 -8.97 -0.25 -18.07
N THR A 158 -9.02 0.64 -19.06
CA THR A 158 -10.03 0.58 -20.13
C THR A 158 -9.85 -0.68 -20.97
N HIS A 159 -8.62 -1.05 -21.31
CA HIS A 159 -8.35 -2.29 -22.04
C HIS A 159 -8.80 -3.51 -21.23
N PHE A 160 -8.45 -3.58 -19.94
CA PHE A 160 -8.91 -4.66 -19.06
C PHE A 160 -10.44 -4.74 -19.01
N ALA A 161 -11.13 -3.60 -18.85
CA ALA A 161 -12.59 -3.57 -18.85
C ALA A 161 -13.20 -4.08 -20.17
N THR A 162 -12.53 -3.85 -21.31
CA THR A 162 -13.03 -4.29 -22.62
C THR A 162 -12.64 -5.72 -23.02
N THR A 163 -11.51 -6.24 -22.54
CA THR A 163 -10.93 -7.51 -23.03
C THR A 163 -10.72 -8.58 -21.96
N GLY A 164 -10.80 -8.20 -20.68
CA GLY A 164 -10.38 -9.05 -19.56
C GLY A 164 -8.86 -9.27 -19.48
N LYS A 165 -8.06 -8.56 -20.28
CA LYS A 165 -6.59 -8.67 -20.32
C LYS A 165 -5.94 -7.34 -19.98
N MET A 166 -4.80 -7.39 -19.30
CA MET A 166 -4.00 -6.21 -19.02
C MET A 166 -3.19 -5.80 -20.24
N LEU A 167 -3.01 -4.49 -20.46
CA LEU A 167 -2.10 -4.01 -21.49
C LEU A 167 -0.64 -4.32 -21.13
N PRO A 168 0.17 -4.78 -22.09
CA PRO A 168 1.62 -4.85 -21.91
C PRO A 168 2.20 -3.48 -21.58
N GLN A 169 3.10 -3.44 -20.60
CA GLN A 169 3.80 -2.23 -20.17
C GLN A 169 5.26 -2.33 -20.57
N MET A 170 5.78 -1.33 -21.30
CA MET A 170 7.17 -1.32 -21.79
C MET A 170 7.57 -2.60 -22.56
N GLY A 171 6.63 -3.19 -23.30
CA GLY A 171 6.86 -4.43 -24.05
C GLY A 171 6.83 -5.71 -23.20
N ILE A 172 6.60 -5.60 -21.90
CA ILE A 172 6.45 -6.73 -20.98
C ILE A 172 4.97 -7.03 -20.81
N ASN A 173 4.58 -8.28 -21.10
CA ASN A 173 3.23 -8.74 -20.83
C ASN A 173 2.97 -8.77 -19.33
N TRP A 174 1.81 -8.27 -18.92
CA TRP A 174 1.39 -8.38 -17.54
C TRP A 174 1.11 -9.85 -17.20
N PRO A 175 1.84 -10.47 -16.26
CA PRO A 175 1.62 -11.86 -15.94
C PRO A 175 0.31 -12.05 -15.18
N LYS A 176 -0.36 -13.18 -15.43
CA LYS A 176 -1.41 -13.62 -14.54
C LYS A 176 -0.79 -13.89 -13.17
N TYR A 177 -1.48 -13.46 -12.12
CA TYR A 177 -1.16 -13.85 -10.77
C TYR A 177 -1.10 -15.38 -10.68
N SER A 178 -0.26 -15.90 -9.80
CA SER A 178 -0.27 -17.31 -9.38
C SER A 178 0.31 -17.37 -7.98
N SER A 179 -0.37 -18.09 -7.09
CA SER A 179 0.12 -18.38 -5.75
C SER A 179 1.45 -19.13 -5.78
N GLU A 180 1.66 -19.99 -6.78
CA GLU A 180 2.89 -20.77 -6.96
C GLU A 180 4.12 -19.93 -7.34
N SER A 181 3.90 -18.74 -7.94
CA SER A 181 4.98 -17.85 -8.39
C SER A 181 5.27 -16.69 -7.42
N GLY A 182 4.78 -16.78 -6.18
CA GLY A 182 5.05 -15.80 -5.13
C GLY A 182 4.34 -14.46 -5.33
N GLY A 183 3.22 -14.44 -6.05
CA GLY A 183 2.38 -13.26 -6.20
C GLY A 183 2.97 -12.19 -7.12
N GLN A 184 3.24 -12.57 -8.37
CA GLN A 184 3.71 -11.66 -9.41
C GLN A 184 2.79 -10.43 -9.55
N HIS A 185 3.40 -9.26 -9.50
CA HIS A 185 2.74 -7.97 -9.69
C HIS A 185 3.60 -7.08 -10.58
N MET A 186 2.95 -6.23 -11.38
CA MET A 186 3.66 -5.16 -12.08
C MET A 186 3.71 -3.93 -11.20
N PHE A 187 4.86 -3.25 -11.24
CA PHE A 187 5.06 -1.97 -10.58
C PHE A 187 4.52 -0.85 -11.47
N TYR A 188 3.70 0.00 -10.87
CA TYR A 188 3.35 1.29 -11.46
C TYR A 188 4.21 2.38 -10.81
N ASN A 189 5.19 2.86 -11.58
CA ASN A 189 6.10 3.97 -11.26
C ASN A 189 6.18 4.93 -12.44
#